data_AF-A0A1I3Y645-F1
#
_entry.id   AF-A0A1I3Y645-F1
#
_cell.length_a   1.000
_cell.length_b   1.000
_cell.length_c   1.000
_cell.angle_alpha   90.00
_cell.angle_beta   90.00
_cell.angle_gamma   90.00
#
_symmetry.space_group_name_H-M   'P 1'
#
loop_
_entity.id
_entity.type
_entity.pdbx_description
1 polymer ?
#
loop_
_entity_poly.entity_id
_entity_poly.type
_entity_poly.pdbx_seq_one_letter_code
_entity_poly.pdbx_strand_id
1 'polypeptide(L)'
;MSGLSFKSLSVLSFGCAAAAIALAGCDKAPPGQTGITFRQIGVCKGFETASGKVTAPNGQAFAVFKVQELDNSKTAKGFLFDPANLYVDQSNATQKAGKVGDLNRRFSAPDTRLTQTTGAAKLDKVTVPSGEKKSVDGVTYTAIETNNPTGGPDAKQFDLSLLYDDWTSEKVYTPEGWVSQVVLTKLNPSDTFTVVEDCKSLPIK
;
A
#
# COMPACT_ATOMS: atom_id res chain seq x y z
N MET A 1 42.56 55.98 -46.91
CA MET A 1 41.97 57.16 -46.23
C MET A 1 40.53 57.27 -46.69
N SER A 2 39.60 57.07 -45.74
CA SER A 2 38.14 57.32 -45.70
C SER A 2 37.66 56.46 -44.52
N GLY A 3 37.07 56.93 -43.42
CA GLY A 3 36.62 58.25 -43.00
C GLY A 3 36.10 58.19 -41.55
N LEU A 4 35.90 59.38 -40.98
CA LEU A 4 35.42 59.78 -39.66
C LEU A 4 34.22 58.98 -39.11
N SER A 5 34.16 58.60 -37.82
CA SER A 5 34.05 59.38 -36.56
C SER A 5 32.61 59.81 -36.18
N PHE A 6 32.13 59.19 -35.09
CA PHE A 6 31.16 59.55 -34.05
C PHE A 6 29.91 60.38 -34.37
N LYS A 7 28.75 59.77 -34.08
CA LYS A 7 27.60 60.44 -33.46
C LYS A 7 27.13 59.62 -32.24
N SER A 8 27.26 60.21 -31.06
CA SER A 8 26.49 59.83 -29.86
C SER A 8 25.00 60.04 -30.13
N LEU A 9 24.19 59.04 -29.81
CA LEU A 9 22.76 59.24 -29.58
C LEU A 9 22.36 58.72 -28.21
N SER A 10 21.68 59.61 -27.51
CA SER A 10 21.26 59.54 -26.12
C SER A 10 20.29 58.39 -25.85
N VAL A 11 20.43 57.86 -24.63
CA VAL A 11 19.62 56.83 -24.00
C VAL A 11 18.15 57.27 -23.89
N LEU A 12 17.24 56.49 -24.45
CA LEU A 12 15.81 56.52 -24.16
C LEU A 12 15.43 55.20 -23.49
N SER A 13 15.37 55.26 -22.18
CA SER A 13 14.79 54.24 -21.31
C SER A 13 13.27 54.27 -21.41
N PHE A 14 12.69 53.24 -22.02
CA PHE A 14 11.31 52.79 -21.76
C PHE A 14 11.32 51.26 -21.68
N GLY A 15 10.79 50.75 -20.58
CA GLY A 15 10.83 49.34 -20.21
C GLY A 15 9.71 48.49 -20.82
N CYS A 16 9.70 47.24 -20.33
CA CYS A 16 8.70 46.20 -20.51
C CYS A 16 8.56 45.61 -21.93
N ALA A 17 9.25 44.49 -22.16
CA ALA A 17 8.62 43.18 -22.05
C ALA A 17 9.67 42.10 -22.34
N ALA A 18 10.24 41.54 -21.26
CA ALA A 18 10.87 40.23 -21.37
C ALA A 18 9.75 39.22 -21.67
N ALA A 19 9.60 38.83 -22.93
CA ALA A 19 8.79 37.68 -23.31
C ALA A 19 9.51 36.42 -22.81
N ALA A 20 9.35 36.15 -21.51
CA ALA A 20 9.60 34.82 -20.98
C ALA A 20 8.55 33.90 -21.60
N ILE A 21 8.96 33.12 -22.61
CA ILE A 21 8.24 31.91 -22.99
C ILE A 21 8.45 30.94 -21.82
N ALA A 22 7.69 31.14 -20.75
CA ALA A 22 7.46 30.11 -19.77
C ALA A 22 6.74 29.01 -20.54
N LEU A 23 7.46 27.92 -20.84
CA LEU A 23 6.80 26.65 -21.07
C LEU A 23 5.99 26.39 -19.80
N ALA A 24 4.71 26.73 -19.82
CA ALA A 24 3.71 26.17 -18.93
C ALA A 24 3.61 24.68 -19.28
N GLY A 25 4.65 23.92 -18.93
CA GLY A 25 4.42 22.59 -18.44
C GLY A 25 3.50 22.77 -17.25
N CYS A 26 2.20 22.57 -17.47
CA CYS A 26 1.36 22.10 -16.40
C CYS A 26 2.00 20.79 -15.96
N ASP A 27 2.92 20.88 -15.01
CA ASP A 27 3.23 19.79 -14.11
C ASP A 27 1.88 19.46 -13.48
N LYS A 28 1.14 18.54 -14.11
CA LYS A 28 0.10 17.81 -13.40
C LYS A 28 0.86 17.26 -12.21
N ALA A 29 0.59 17.85 -11.05
CA ALA A 29 1.06 17.30 -9.79
C ALA A 29 0.86 15.79 -9.88
N PRO A 30 1.88 14.98 -9.49
CA PRO A 30 1.73 13.54 -9.49
C PRO A 30 0.37 13.21 -8.88
N PRO A 31 -0.41 12.29 -9.48
CA PRO A 31 -1.71 11.95 -8.93
C PRO A 31 -1.54 11.70 -7.44
N GLY A 32 -2.38 12.37 -6.64
CA GLY A 32 -2.35 12.21 -5.20
C GLY A 32 -2.35 10.74 -4.84
N GLN A 33 -1.37 10.32 -4.04
CA GLN A 33 -1.23 8.93 -3.60
C GLN A 33 -1.88 8.78 -2.22
N THR A 34 -2.57 7.67 -2.02
CA THR A 34 -2.98 7.23 -0.68
C THR A 34 -1.92 6.30 -0.12
N GLY A 35 -1.43 6.57 1.08
CA GLY A 35 -0.52 5.71 1.82
C GLY A 35 -1.26 4.74 2.75
N ILE A 36 -0.77 3.50 2.84
CA ILE A 36 -1.14 2.55 3.89
C ILE A 36 0.14 2.13 4.59
N THR A 37 0.22 2.40 5.88
CA THR A 37 1.39 2.07 6.70
C THR A 37 1.11 0.81 7.51
N PHE A 38 1.99 -0.18 7.44
CA PHE A 38 1.77 -1.47 8.10
C PHE A 38 3.05 -2.07 8.70
N ARG A 39 2.86 -3.07 9.58
CA ARG A 39 3.90 -3.97 10.08
C ARG A 39 3.49 -5.40 9.83
N GLN A 40 4.44 -6.24 9.46
CA GLN A 40 4.25 -7.68 9.59
C GLN A 40 4.53 -8.08 11.04
N ILE A 41 3.56 -8.68 11.71
CA ILE A 41 3.72 -9.12 13.10
C ILE A 41 4.41 -10.49 13.15
N GLY A 42 4.03 -11.40 12.26
CA GLY A 42 4.64 -12.72 12.18
C GLY A 42 3.81 -13.71 11.39
N VAL A 43 4.15 -14.99 11.51
CA VAL A 43 3.46 -16.09 10.82
C VAL A 43 3.17 -17.20 11.83
N CYS A 44 1.94 -17.75 11.81
CA CYS A 44 1.49 -18.76 12.76
C CYS A 44 0.69 -19.89 12.10
N LYS A 45 0.63 -21.08 12.72
CA LYS A 45 -0.16 -22.23 12.23
C LYS A 45 -1.62 -22.20 12.64
N GLY A 46 -1.99 -21.50 13.70
CA GLY A 46 -3.38 -21.41 14.11
C GLY A 46 -3.62 -20.42 15.23
N PHE A 47 -4.89 -20.23 15.55
CA PHE A 47 -5.34 -19.41 16.67
C PHE A 47 -6.62 -19.99 17.26
N GLU A 48 -6.81 -19.79 18.55
CA GLU A 48 -8.04 -20.17 19.23
C GLU A 48 -9.19 -19.21 18.88
N THR A 49 -10.42 -19.74 18.91
CA THR A 49 -11.67 -18.98 18.77
C THR A 49 -12.69 -19.49 19.78
N ALA A 50 -13.79 -18.75 20.00
CA ALA A 50 -14.85 -19.21 20.90
C ALA A 50 -15.50 -20.54 20.44
N SER A 51 -15.43 -20.85 19.13
CA SER A 51 -15.97 -22.08 18.53
C SER A 51 -14.93 -23.19 18.37
N GLY A 52 -13.71 -22.99 18.88
CA GLY A 52 -12.59 -23.92 18.79
C GLY A 52 -11.40 -23.39 17.98
N LYS A 53 -10.35 -24.21 17.89
CA LYS A 53 -9.10 -23.86 17.23
C LYS A 53 -9.27 -23.75 15.71
N VAL A 54 -8.84 -22.63 15.15
CA VAL A 54 -8.65 -22.46 13.70
C VAL A 54 -7.20 -22.82 13.38
N THR A 55 -7.01 -23.84 12.54
CA THR A 55 -5.69 -24.30 12.12
C THR A 55 -5.55 -24.16 10.61
N ALA A 56 -4.43 -23.61 10.16
CA ALA A 56 -4.08 -23.54 8.76
C ALA A 56 -3.92 -24.97 8.20
N PRO A 57 -4.38 -25.24 6.97
CA PRO A 57 -4.15 -26.53 6.32
C PRO A 57 -2.67 -26.89 6.24
N ASN A 58 -2.38 -28.19 6.02
CA ASN A 58 -1.01 -28.63 5.76
C ASN A 58 -0.41 -27.87 4.57
N GLY A 59 0.83 -27.43 4.74
CA GLY A 59 1.51 -26.59 3.75
C GLY A 59 1.15 -25.10 3.84
N GLN A 60 0.23 -24.68 4.70
CA GLN A 60 -0.15 -23.27 4.88
C GLN A 60 0.17 -22.71 6.27
N ALA A 61 0.11 -21.39 6.39
CA ALA A 61 0.16 -20.65 7.65
C ALA A 61 -0.63 -19.34 7.52
N PHE A 62 -0.89 -18.68 8.65
CA PHE A 62 -1.48 -17.34 8.69
C PHE A 62 -0.37 -16.31 8.88
N ALA A 63 -0.19 -15.43 7.89
CA ALA A 63 0.61 -14.23 8.02
C ALA A 63 -0.22 -13.13 8.68
N VAL A 64 0.27 -12.55 9.77
CA VAL A 64 -0.45 -11.54 10.56
C VAL A 64 0.17 -10.18 10.32
N PHE A 65 -0.66 -9.19 9.99
CA PHE A 65 -0.26 -7.81 9.73
C PHE A 65 -1.03 -6.85 10.62
N LYS A 66 -0.36 -5.80 11.08
CA LYS A 66 -0.97 -4.64 11.75
C LYS A 66 -0.91 -3.45 10.80
N VAL A 67 -2.06 -2.95 10.40
CA VAL A 67 -2.18 -1.70 9.64
C VAL A 67 -2.32 -0.58 10.65
N GLN A 68 -1.49 0.45 10.54
CA GLN A 68 -1.38 1.49 11.54
C GLN A 68 -2.01 2.80 11.08
N GLU A 69 -1.71 3.23 9.86
CA GLU A 69 -2.15 4.52 9.34
C GLU A 69 -2.65 4.38 7.90
N LEU A 70 -3.70 5.13 7.60
CA LEU A 70 -4.17 5.44 6.26
C LEU A 70 -3.92 6.93 6.01
N ASP A 71 -3.13 7.26 5.00
CA ASP A 71 -2.74 8.63 4.66
C ASP A 71 -3.37 9.02 3.32
N ASN A 72 -4.42 9.83 3.36
CA ASN A 72 -5.08 10.38 2.18
C ASN A 72 -4.81 11.89 2.03
N SER A 73 -3.76 12.40 2.68
CA SER A 73 -3.46 13.83 2.76
C SER A 73 -3.07 14.47 1.43
N LYS A 74 -2.66 13.65 0.45
CA LYS A 74 -2.16 14.10 -0.85
C LYS A 74 -3.20 14.02 -1.96
N THR A 75 -4.43 13.61 -1.65
CA THR A 75 -5.48 13.41 -2.67
C THR A 75 -6.62 14.40 -2.46
N ALA A 76 -7.32 14.72 -3.55
CA ALA A 76 -8.47 15.64 -3.55
C ALA A 76 -9.82 14.92 -3.35
N LYS A 77 -9.80 13.62 -3.00
CA LYS A 77 -10.98 12.73 -3.01
C LYS A 77 -10.96 11.83 -1.79
N GLY A 78 -12.12 11.39 -1.33
CA GLY A 78 -12.21 10.39 -0.27
C GLY A 78 -11.58 9.05 -0.69
N PHE A 79 -10.91 8.40 0.24
CA PHE A 79 -10.42 7.03 0.09
C PHE A 79 -11.29 6.06 0.89
N LEU A 80 -11.97 5.14 0.21
CA LEU A 80 -12.66 4.03 0.87
C LEU A 80 -11.69 2.86 1.02
N PHE A 81 -11.18 2.69 2.24
CA PHE A 81 -10.37 1.55 2.60
C PHE A 81 -11.26 0.34 2.89
N ASP A 82 -10.95 -0.78 2.22
CA ASP A 82 -11.55 -2.09 2.49
C ASP A 82 -10.45 -3.11 2.79
N PRO A 83 -10.38 -3.65 4.03
CA PRO A 83 -9.42 -4.68 4.39
C PRO A 83 -9.48 -5.93 3.50
N ALA A 84 -10.62 -6.22 2.87
CA ALA A 84 -10.78 -7.36 1.97
C ALA A 84 -9.97 -7.22 0.67
N ASN A 85 -9.56 -6.01 0.31
CA ASN A 85 -8.68 -5.75 -0.83
C ASN A 85 -7.20 -5.91 -0.48
N LEU A 86 -6.84 -6.13 0.79
CA LEU A 86 -5.45 -6.44 1.16
C LEU A 86 -5.09 -7.86 0.71
N TYR A 87 -3.87 -8.04 0.19
CA TYR A 87 -3.39 -9.35 -0.21
C TYR A 87 -1.87 -9.49 -0.08
N VAL A 88 -1.42 -10.75 -0.04
CA VAL A 88 -0.02 -11.15 -0.22
C VAL A 88 0.12 -11.74 -1.61
N ASP A 89 1.08 -11.26 -2.39
CA ASP A 89 1.42 -11.83 -3.69
C ASP A 89 2.54 -12.88 -3.52
N GLN A 90 2.20 -14.15 -3.73
CA GLN A 90 3.19 -15.23 -3.73
C GLN A 90 3.47 -15.76 -5.16
N SER A 91 3.22 -14.95 -6.19
CA SER A 91 3.47 -15.29 -7.60
C SER A 91 4.95 -15.40 -7.92
N ASN A 92 5.31 -16.36 -8.76
CA ASN A 92 6.64 -16.47 -9.33
C ASN A 92 6.86 -15.50 -10.51
N ALA A 93 8.10 -15.37 -10.98
CA ALA A 93 8.44 -14.46 -12.08
C ALA A 93 7.63 -14.74 -13.36
N THR A 94 7.41 -16.02 -13.68
CA THR A 94 6.60 -16.43 -14.84
C THR A 94 5.14 -16.03 -14.69
N GLN A 95 4.56 -16.22 -13.50
CA GLN A 95 3.20 -15.79 -13.18
C GLN A 95 3.06 -14.26 -13.26
N LYS A 96 4.05 -13.52 -12.77
CA LYS A 96 4.08 -12.05 -12.84
C LYS A 96 4.20 -11.51 -14.26
N ALA A 97 4.85 -12.26 -15.16
CA ALA A 97 4.94 -11.92 -16.58
C ALA A 97 3.70 -12.35 -17.39
N GLY A 98 2.80 -13.15 -16.78
CA GLY A 98 1.60 -13.69 -17.39
C GLY A 98 0.38 -12.78 -17.25
N LYS A 99 -0.81 -13.38 -17.26
CA LYS A 99 -2.09 -12.67 -17.08
C LYS A 99 -2.42 -12.53 -15.60
N VAL A 100 -3.28 -11.58 -15.25
CA VAL A 100 -3.75 -11.37 -13.87
C VAL A 100 -4.30 -12.65 -13.22
N GLY A 101 -4.97 -13.51 -14.01
CA GLY A 101 -5.50 -14.80 -13.52
C GLY A 101 -4.43 -15.84 -13.16
N ASP A 102 -3.18 -15.64 -13.59
CA ASP A 102 -2.06 -16.53 -13.28
C ASP A 102 -1.38 -16.15 -11.95
N LEU A 103 -1.73 -14.99 -11.39
CA LEU A 103 -1.17 -14.48 -10.15
C LEU A 103 -1.68 -15.26 -8.93
N ASN A 104 -0.75 -15.68 -8.08
CA ASN A 104 -1.04 -16.29 -6.78
C ASN A 104 -1.24 -15.22 -5.71
N ARG A 105 -2.34 -14.47 -5.83
CA ARG A 105 -2.76 -13.49 -4.82
C ARG A 105 -3.53 -14.17 -3.70
N ARG A 106 -3.10 -13.97 -2.46
CA ARG A 106 -3.78 -14.45 -1.26
C ARG A 106 -4.38 -13.27 -0.53
N PHE A 107 -5.70 -13.12 -0.63
CA PHE A 107 -6.41 -12.01 0.01
C PHE A 107 -6.54 -12.22 1.52
N SER A 108 -6.48 -11.14 2.27
CA SER A 108 -6.72 -11.12 3.70
C SER A 108 -8.15 -11.55 4.01
N ALA A 109 -8.32 -12.34 5.05
CA ALA A 109 -9.64 -12.77 5.48
C ALA A 109 -10.36 -11.59 6.17
N PRO A 110 -11.65 -11.33 5.89
CA PRO A 110 -12.47 -10.37 6.65
C PRO A 110 -12.86 -10.91 8.05
N ASP A 111 -12.15 -11.94 8.53
CA ASP A 111 -12.48 -12.72 9.70
C ASP A 111 -11.98 -12.05 10.98
N THR A 112 -12.90 -11.81 11.91
CA THR A 112 -12.64 -11.13 13.19
C THR A 112 -12.25 -12.08 14.32
N ARG A 113 -12.20 -13.39 14.09
CA ARG A 113 -11.96 -14.37 15.14
C ARG A 113 -10.57 -14.22 15.77
N LEU A 114 -9.54 -13.87 14.98
CA LEU A 114 -8.20 -13.60 15.50
C LEU A 114 -8.19 -12.40 16.45
N THR A 115 -8.88 -11.32 16.10
CA THR A 115 -8.91 -10.10 16.91
C THR A 115 -9.70 -10.29 18.21
N GLN A 116 -10.76 -11.10 18.16
CA GLN A 116 -11.56 -11.47 19.34
C GLN A 116 -10.73 -12.23 20.39
N THR A 117 -9.80 -13.10 19.99
CA THR A 117 -9.05 -13.94 20.93
C THR A 117 -7.70 -13.38 21.35
N THR A 118 -7.13 -12.50 20.53
CA THR A 118 -5.89 -11.78 20.86
C THR A 118 -6.16 -10.48 21.62
N GLY A 119 -7.38 -9.93 21.54
CA GLY A 119 -7.73 -8.61 22.06
C GLY A 119 -7.15 -7.46 21.23
N ALA A 120 -6.70 -7.75 20.00
CA ALA A 120 -6.25 -6.75 19.05
C ALA A 120 -7.43 -5.97 18.46
N ALA A 121 -7.18 -4.75 18.01
CA ALA A 121 -8.19 -3.99 17.29
C ALA A 121 -8.50 -4.65 15.94
N LYS A 122 -9.79 -4.69 15.58
CA LYS A 122 -10.22 -5.11 14.25
C LYS A 122 -9.84 -4.05 13.23
N LEU A 123 -9.41 -4.51 12.05
CA LEU A 123 -9.27 -3.64 10.90
C LEU A 123 -10.62 -3.57 10.16
N ASP A 124 -11.29 -2.42 10.24
CA ASP A 124 -12.61 -2.18 9.64
C ASP A 124 -12.53 -1.42 8.32
N LYS A 125 -13.58 -1.55 7.49
CA LYS A 125 -13.77 -0.67 6.35
C LYS A 125 -13.90 0.77 6.83
N VAL A 126 -13.23 1.71 6.16
CA VAL A 126 -13.27 3.10 6.59
C VAL A 126 -13.07 4.06 5.43
N THR A 127 -13.84 5.14 5.44
CA THR A 127 -13.61 6.28 4.56
C THR A 127 -12.64 7.24 5.22
N VAL A 128 -11.54 7.55 4.54
CA VAL A 128 -10.62 8.63 4.90
C VAL A 128 -10.93 9.81 3.99
N PRO A 129 -11.41 10.95 4.52
CA PRO A 129 -11.70 12.12 3.70
C PRO A 129 -10.48 12.62 2.93
N SER A 130 -10.74 13.44 1.91
CA SER A 130 -9.70 14.15 1.16
C SER A 130 -8.82 14.97 2.10
N GLY A 131 -7.50 14.91 1.93
CA GLY A 131 -6.59 15.74 2.72
C GLY A 131 -6.35 15.25 4.16
N GLU A 132 -6.95 14.12 4.56
CA GLU A 132 -6.87 13.61 5.93
C GLU A 132 -5.97 12.39 6.09
N LYS A 133 -5.60 12.12 7.35
CA LYS A 133 -4.98 10.88 7.79
C LYS A 133 -5.82 10.24 8.88
N LYS A 134 -5.74 8.91 8.98
CA LYS A 134 -6.44 8.16 10.01
C LYS A 134 -5.55 7.07 10.60
N SER A 135 -5.36 7.11 11.92
CA SER A 135 -4.84 5.96 12.66
C SER A 135 -5.95 4.90 12.74
N VAL A 136 -5.61 3.67 12.37
CA VAL A 136 -6.53 2.52 12.43
C VAL A 136 -6.05 1.47 13.42
N ASP A 137 -4.73 1.27 13.55
CA ASP A 137 -4.08 0.29 14.44
C ASP A 137 -4.72 -1.11 14.48
N GLY A 138 -5.33 -1.52 13.37
CA GLY A 138 -6.09 -2.75 13.23
C GLY A 138 -5.25 -3.92 12.72
N VAL A 139 -5.65 -5.13 13.08
CA VAL A 139 -4.96 -6.37 12.69
C VAL A 139 -5.78 -7.13 11.65
N THR A 140 -5.07 -7.71 10.68
CA THR A 140 -5.62 -8.63 9.69
C THR A 140 -4.67 -9.81 9.50
N TYR A 141 -5.16 -10.88 8.88
CA TYR A 141 -4.34 -12.03 8.55
C TYR A 141 -4.67 -12.60 7.17
N THR A 142 -3.65 -13.22 6.57
CA THR A 142 -3.72 -13.81 5.22
C THR A 142 -3.24 -15.25 5.29
N ALA A 143 -3.99 -16.19 4.73
CA ALA A 143 -3.52 -17.56 4.56
C ALA A 143 -2.47 -17.60 3.43
N ILE A 144 -1.27 -18.07 3.75
CA ILE A 144 -0.14 -18.17 2.84
C ILE A 144 0.34 -19.61 2.70
N GLU A 145 0.89 -19.94 1.55
CA GLU A 145 1.60 -21.20 1.33
C GLU A 145 3.01 -21.12 1.93
N THR A 146 3.40 -22.11 2.72
CA THR A 146 4.70 -22.19 3.43
C THR A 146 5.78 -22.92 2.64
N ASN A 147 5.40 -23.63 1.59
CA ASN A 147 6.29 -24.35 0.67
C ASN A 147 6.38 -23.66 -0.71
N ASN A 148 5.90 -22.43 -0.84
CA ASN A 148 5.92 -21.72 -2.12
C ASN A 148 7.34 -21.21 -2.40
N PRO A 149 8.03 -21.62 -3.48
CA PRO A 149 9.40 -21.17 -3.78
C PRO A 149 9.50 -19.68 -4.10
N THR A 150 8.39 -19.01 -4.41
CA THR A 150 8.33 -17.57 -4.69
C THR A 150 7.66 -16.74 -3.61
N GLY A 151 7.22 -17.41 -2.55
CA GLY A 151 6.78 -16.82 -1.29
C GLY A 151 7.40 -17.55 -0.09
N GLY A 152 8.62 -18.07 -0.27
CA GLY A 152 9.33 -19.03 0.59
C GLY A 152 10.82 -19.14 0.19
N PRO A 153 11.53 -20.19 0.61
CA PRO A 153 12.82 -20.09 1.30
C PRO A 153 14.11 -19.57 0.72
N ASP A 154 14.19 -19.26 -0.56
CA ASP A 154 15.47 -18.93 -1.16
C ASP A 154 15.78 -17.40 -1.15
N ALA A 155 14.91 -16.59 -0.51
CA ALA A 155 15.02 -15.12 -0.49
C ALA A 155 14.43 -14.39 0.77
N LYS A 156 14.54 -14.93 1.99
CA LYS A 156 13.86 -14.47 3.24
C LYS A 156 12.42 -14.99 3.37
N GLN A 157 12.34 -16.29 3.64
CA GLN A 157 11.18 -17.21 3.77
C GLN A 157 9.79 -16.63 4.02
N PHE A 158 9.67 -15.63 4.89
CA PHE A 158 8.38 -15.07 5.27
C PHE A 158 8.46 -13.55 5.47
N ASP A 159 9.40 -12.85 4.83
CA ASP A 159 9.42 -11.39 4.78
C ASP A 159 8.37 -10.90 3.76
N LEU A 160 7.10 -10.95 4.16
CA LEU A 160 5.98 -10.74 3.26
C LEU A 160 5.70 -9.25 3.10
N SER A 161 5.35 -8.88 1.88
CA SER A 161 4.77 -7.57 1.58
C SER A 161 3.26 -7.68 1.54
N LEU A 162 2.60 -6.74 2.21
CA LEU A 162 1.17 -6.53 2.06
C LEU A 162 0.95 -5.60 0.87
N LEU A 163 -0.03 -5.92 0.05
CA LEU A 163 -0.44 -5.18 -1.14
C LEU A 163 -1.93 -4.85 -1.02
N TYR A 164 -2.41 -3.90 -1.82
CA TYR A 164 -3.81 -3.50 -1.85
C TYR A 164 -4.33 -3.56 -3.29
N ASP A 165 -5.44 -4.26 -3.50
CA ASP A 165 -6.10 -4.35 -4.79
C ASP A 165 -7.05 -3.16 -4.95
N ASP A 166 -6.58 -2.14 -5.67
CA ASP A 166 -7.39 -0.97 -6.04
C ASP A 166 -8.21 -1.21 -7.32
N TRP A 167 -8.25 -2.46 -7.81
CA TRP A 167 -8.78 -2.83 -9.12
C TRP A 167 -10.12 -3.57 -9.11
N THR A 168 -10.65 -3.97 -7.94
CA THR A 168 -11.88 -4.76 -7.84
C THR A 168 -13.10 -4.01 -8.40
N SER A 169 -13.96 -4.73 -9.11
CA SER A 169 -15.11 -4.26 -9.90
C SER A 169 -16.24 -3.57 -9.13
N GLU A 170 -16.04 -3.23 -7.85
CA GLU A 170 -16.87 -2.29 -7.09
C GLU A 170 -16.61 -0.82 -7.51
N LYS A 171 -16.10 -0.65 -8.73
CA LYS A 171 -15.72 0.57 -9.47
C LYS A 171 -16.91 1.47 -9.87
N VAL A 172 -18.11 1.28 -9.32
CA VAL A 172 -19.34 1.84 -9.91
C VAL A 172 -20.10 2.86 -9.04
N TYR A 173 -19.81 3.02 -7.74
CA TYR A 173 -20.76 3.76 -6.88
C TYR A 173 -20.20 4.78 -5.86
N THR A 174 -19.07 5.45 -6.13
CA THR A 174 -18.75 6.68 -5.39
C THR A 174 -18.80 7.91 -6.32
N PRO A 175 -19.65 8.92 -6.03
CA PRO A 175 -19.78 10.15 -6.83
C PRO A 175 -18.48 10.97 -6.98
N GLU A 176 -17.49 10.71 -6.13
CA GLU A 176 -16.28 11.53 -5.96
C GLU A 176 -15.11 11.07 -6.86
N GLY A 177 -15.19 9.88 -7.45
CA GLY A 177 -14.18 9.30 -8.32
C GLY A 177 -12.86 8.90 -7.64
N TRP A 178 -11.88 8.53 -8.46
CA TRP A 178 -10.69 7.73 -8.12
C TRP A 178 -9.60 8.40 -7.24
N VAL A 179 -9.07 7.66 -6.27
CA VAL A 179 -7.65 7.74 -5.89
C VAL A 179 -6.89 6.81 -6.83
N SER A 180 -5.97 7.34 -7.62
CA SER A 180 -5.33 6.57 -8.70
C SER A 180 -4.01 5.87 -8.32
N GLN A 181 -3.68 5.80 -7.02
CA GLN A 181 -2.48 5.08 -6.58
C GLN A 181 -2.49 4.84 -5.06
N VAL A 182 -2.57 3.57 -4.64
CA VAL A 182 -2.34 3.17 -3.24
C VAL A 182 -0.90 2.70 -3.08
N VAL A 183 -0.17 3.25 -2.11
CA VAL A 183 1.21 2.90 -1.79
C VAL A 183 1.25 2.31 -0.39
N LEU A 184 1.86 1.13 -0.25
CA LEU A 184 2.00 0.47 1.04
C LEU A 184 3.43 0.59 1.56
N THR A 185 3.56 0.99 2.83
CA THR A 185 4.85 1.16 3.51
C THR A 185 4.96 0.19 4.68
N LYS A 186 5.92 -0.73 4.61
CA LYS A 186 6.26 -1.65 5.72
C LYS A 186 7.19 -0.93 6.70
N LEU A 187 6.81 -0.86 7.98
CA LEU A 187 7.59 -0.14 9.00
C LEU A 187 8.68 -0.97 9.66
N ASN A 188 8.53 -2.30 9.73
CA ASN A 188 9.59 -3.15 10.26
C ASN A 188 10.60 -3.50 9.16
N PRO A 189 11.89 -3.60 9.51
CA PRO A 189 12.92 -3.97 8.55
C PRO A 189 12.64 -5.36 7.98
N SER A 190 13.19 -5.62 6.79
CA SER A 190 13.21 -6.95 6.22
C SER A 190 13.91 -7.93 7.16
N ASP A 191 13.17 -8.91 7.65
CA ASP A 191 13.63 -9.88 8.66
C ASP A 191 13.20 -11.31 8.32
N THR A 192 13.80 -12.29 8.97
CA THR A 192 13.39 -13.70 8.86
C THR A 192 12.30 -13.99 9.89
N PHE A 193 11.05 -14.01 9.43
CA PHE A 193 9.95 -14.47 10.27
C PHE A 193 9.95 -15.99 10.33
N THR A 194 9.85 -16.56 11.52
CA THR A 194 9.61 -18.00 11.71
C THR A 194 8.11 -18.26 11.82
N VAL A 195 7.70 -19.47 11.46
CA VAL A 195 6.32 -19.92 11.68
C VAL A 195 6.21 -20.45 13.10
N VAL A 196 5.37 -19.81 13.92
CA VAL A 196 5.05 -20.29 15.27
C VAL A 196 3.78 -21.15 15.24
N GLU A 197 3.56 -21.96 16.28
CA GLU A 197 2.37 -22.81 16.33
C GLU A 197 1.07 -22.02 16.56
N ASP A 198 1.10 -21.03 17.45
CA ASP A 198 -0.08 -20.24 17.85
C ASP A 198 0.16 -18.75 17.62
N CYS A 199 -0.79 -18.06 17.00
CA CYS A 199 -0.74 -16.62 16.80
C CYS A 199 -0.72 -15.83 18.11
N LYS A 200 -1.15 -16.40 19.24
CA LYS A 200 -0.99 -15.79 20.57
C LYS A 200 0.46 -15.57 20.99
N SER A 201 1.40 -16.33 20.42
CA SER A 201 2.84 -16.15 20.66
C SER A 201 3.42 -14.95 19.90
N LEU A 202 2.65 -14.35 18.99
CA LEU A 202 3.07 -13.19 18.22
C LEU A 202 2.85 -11.88 19.01
N PRO A 203 3.69 -10.85 18.81
CA PRO A 203 3.54 -9.54 19.46
C PRO A 203 2.44 -8.70 18.79
N ILE A 204 1.19 -9.16 18.88
CA ILE A 204 0.05 -8.55 18.18
C ILE A 204 -0.41 -7.23 18.83
N LYS A 205 -0.18 -7.06 20.15
CA LYS A 205 -0.56 -5.84 20.89
C LYS A 205 0.47 -4.74 20.72
#